data_AF-A0A9E2NTI7-F1
#
_entry.id   AF-A0A9E2NTI7-F1
#
_cell.length_a   1.000
_cell.length_b   1.000
_cell.length_c   1.000
_cell.angle_alpha   90.00
_cell.angle_beta   90.00
_cell.angle_gamma   90.00
#
_symmetry.space_group_name_H-M   'P 1'
#
loop_
_entity.id
_entity.type
_entity.pdbx_description
1 polymer ?
#
loop_
_entity_poly.entity_id
_entity_poly.type
_entity_poly.pdbx_seq_one_letter_code
_entity_poly.pdbx_strand_id
1 'polypeptide(L)' 'DPDRRAKLLEKQKRGKKRMKAVGRVEVPQDAFMAVLKMNDDDIKGK' A
#
# COMPACT_ATOMS: atom_id res chain seq x y z
N ASP A 1 -16.38 9.07 -23.56
CA ASP A 1 -16.60 9.97 -22.40
C ASP A 1 -15.40 10.07 -21.46
N PRO A 2 -14.47 11.00 -21.73
CA PRO A 2 -13.37 11.34 -20.82
C PRO A 2 -13.85 11.68 -19.39
N ASP A 3 -15.00 12.35 -19.29
CA ASP A 3 -15.61 12.79 -18.04
C ASP A 3 -16.04 11.65 -17.12
N ARG A 4 -16.54 10.55 -17.68
CA ARG A 4 -16.99 9.41 -16.87
C ARG A 4 -15.80 8.70 -16.23
N ARG A 5 -14.69 8.56 -16.97
CA ARG A 5 -13.43 7.99 -16.45
C ARG A 5 -12.84 8.86 -15.35
N ALA A 6 -12.81 10.18 -15.52
CA ALA A 6 -12.33 11.12 -14.50
C ALA A 6 -13.16 11.02 -13.20
N LYS A 7 -14.49 11.07 -13.32
CA LYS A 7 -15.41 10.93 -12.16
C LYS A 7 -15.24 9.61 -11.40
N LEU A 8 -14.95 8.51 -12.11
CA LEU A 8 -14.70 7.21 -11.48
C LEU A 8 -13.37 7.21 -10.70
N LEU A 9 -12.31 7.76 -11.27
CA LEU A 9 -11.01 7.85 -10.61
C LEU A 9 -11.06 8.72 -9.35
N GLU A 10 -11.79 9.83 -9.38
CA GLU A 10 -11.98 10.68 -8.21
C GLU A 10 -12.73 9.95 -7.08
N LYS A 11 -13.80 9.22 -7.41
CA LYS A 11 -14.54 8.40 -6.44
C LYS A 11 -13.65 7.32 -5.81
N GLN A 12 -12.82 6.65 -6.62
CA GLN A 12 -11.87 5.65 -6.12
C GLN A 12 -10.81 6.28 -5.20
N LYS A 13 -10.23 7.42 -5.59
CA LYS A 13 -9.26 8.15 -4.76
C LYS A 13 -9.86 8.55 -3.41
N ARG A 14 -11.08 9.09 -3.41
CA ARG A 14 -11.80 9.47 -2.19
C ARG A 14 -12.10 8.26 -1.30
N GLY A 15 -12.57 7.16 -1.91
CA GLY A 15 -12.82 5.90 -1.21
C GLY A 15 -11.57 5.32 -0.56
N LYS A 16 -10.46 5.22 -1.31
CA LYS A 16 -9.17 4.75 -0.80
C LYS A 16 -8.61 5.65 0.30
N LYS A 17 -8.73 6.98 0.18
CA LYS A 17 -8.30 7.93 1.23
C LYS A 17 -9.07 7.72 2.53
N ARG A 18 -10.38 7.47 2.45
CA ARG A 18 -11.21 7.16 3.63
C ARG A 18 -10.83 5.82 4.25
N MET A 19 -10.62 4.78 3.44
CA MET A 19 -10.21 3.47 3.94
C MET A 19 -8.84 3.51 4.62
N LYS A 20 -7.88 4.29 4.10
CA LYS A 20 -6.57 4.48 4.72
C LYS A 20 -6.62 5.18 6.09
N ALA A 21 -7.56 6.10 6.28
CA ALA A 21 -7.69 6.86 7.53
C ALA A 21 -8.34 6.06 8.68
N VAL A 22 -9.17 5.06 8.35
CA VAL A 22 -9.95 4.29 9.34
C VAL A 22 -9.41 2.86 9.51
N GLY A 23 -8.75 2.31 8.49
CA GLY A 23 -8.31 0.92 8.48
C GLY A 23 -7.14 0.68 9.42
N ARG A 24 -7.33 -0.19 10.41
CA ARG A 24 -6.24 -0.89 11.08
C ARG A 24 -5.88 -2.10 10.22
N VAL A 25 -4.63 -2.15 9.75
CA VAL A 25 -4.12 -3.31 9.01
C VAL A 25 -3.37 -4.19 9.99
N GLU A 26 -3.76 -5.46 10.08
CA GLU A 26 -3.01 -6.46 10.82
C GLU A 26 -1.83 -6.91 9.96
N VAL A 27 -0.62 -6.82 10.53
CA VAL A 27 0.60 -7.20 9.82
C VAL A 27 0.87 -8.68 10.12
N PRO A 28 0.90 -9.56 9.10
CA PRO A 28 1.21 -10.97 9.31
C PRO A 28 2.69 -11.15 9.69
N GLN A 29 2.98 -12.16 10.52
CA GLN A 29 4.33 -12.45 11.00
C GLN A 29 5.33 -12.68 9.86
N ASP A 30 4.88 -13.31 8.78
CA ASP A 30 5.70 -13.62 7.61
C ASP A 30 6.20 -12.35 6.90
N ALA A 31 5.41 -11.27 6.92
CA ALA A 31 5.78 -9.99 6.32
C ALA A 31 6.92 -9.30 7.10
N PHE A 32 6.97 -9.46 8.42
CA PHE A 32 8.09 -8.94 9.23
C PHE A 32 9.39 -9.68 8.90
N MET A 33 9.31 -11.00 8.77
CA MET A 33 10.47 -11.83 8.44
C MET A 33 11.02 -11.54 7.04
N ALA A 34 10.16 -11.16 6.08
CA ALA A 34 10.57 -10.77 4.74
C ALA A 34 11.34 -9.44 4.69
N VAL A 35 10.92 -8.44 5.47
CA VAL A 35 11.60 -7.13 5.53
C VAL A 35 13.01 -7.26 6.14
N LEU A 36 13.18 -8.10 7.16
CA LEU A 36 14.49 -8.33 7.77
C LEU A 36 15.48 -8.95 6.78
N LYS A 37 15.04 -9.95 5.99
CA LYS A 37 15.87 -10.58 4.96
C LYS A 37 16.26 -9.60 3.84
N MET A 38 15.33 -8.76 3.39
CA MET A 38 15.62 -7.72 2.39
C MET A 38 16.70 -6.73 2.86
N ASN A 39 16.65 -6.27 4.12
CA ASN A 39 17.66 -5.37 4.65
C ASN A 39 19.04 -6.05 4.77
N ASP A 40 19.09 -7.33 5.13
CA ASP A 40 20.35 -8.08 5.17
C ASP A 40 20.97 -8.25 3.78
N ASP A 41 20.16 -8.40 2.73
CA ASP A 41 20.61 -8.46 1.33
C ASP A 41 21.09 -7.08 0.84
N ASP A 42 20.41 -5.99 1.21
CA ASP A 42 20.81 -4.61 0.90
C ASP A 42 22.12 -4.18 1.61
N ILE A 43 22.42 -4.74 2.79
CA ILE A 43 23.66 -4.48 3.55
C ILE A 43 24.84 -5.29 3.00
N LYS A 44 24.62 -6.53 2.54
CA LYS A 44 25.67 -7.39 1.95
C LYS A 44 26.10 -6.97 0.54
N GLY A 45 25.31 -6.11 -0.12
CA GLY A 45 25.63 -5.52 -1.42
C GLY A 45 26.45 -4.22 -1.37
N LYS A 46 26.88 -3.77 -0.18
CA LYS A 46 27.78 -2.62 0.02
C LYS A 46 29.17 -3.04 0.45
#